data_AF-A0A5B0LV08-F1
#
_entry.id   AF-A0A5B0LV08-F1
#
_cell.length_a   1.000
_cell.length_b   1.000
_cell.length_c   1.000
_cell.angle_alpha   90.00
_cell.angle_beta   90.00
_cell.angle_gamma   90.00
#
_symmetry.space_group_name_H-M   'P 1'
#
loop_
_entity.id
_entity.type
_entity.pdbx_description
1 polymer ?
#
loop_
_entity_poly.entity_id
_entity_poly.type
_entity_poly.pdbx_seq_one_letter_code
_entity_poly.pdbx_strand_id
1 'polypeptide(L)'
;MKEYGIPSLGQLSFGKPINDDDCAPNLTFTTNRFFNSPHCDTDDLSEFAFGMFIPVNRTDWSIHDGFVKLVWRSKEVRHCTLYSTNDEMLDQLGMSLQINKKTASASRDTHSGGIFNC
;
A
#
# COMPACT_ATOMS: atom_id res chain seq x y z
N MET A 1 -12.75 -0.89 0.27
CA MET A 1 -13.22 0.17 1.21
C MET A 1 -14.70 0.52 1.05
N LYS A 2 -15.14 0.89 -0.16
CA LYS A 2 -16.52 1.35 -0.42
C LYS A 2 -17.57 0.24 -0.25
N GLU A 3 -17.30 -0.94 -0.80
CA GLU A 3 -18.22 -2.10 -0.78
C GLU A 3 -18.55 -2.56 0.65
N TYR A 4 -17.54 -2.63 1.53
CA TYR A 4 -17.69 -3.15 2.90
C TYR A 4 -17.91 -2.06 3.95
N GLY A 5 -18.10 -0.79 3.55
CA GLY A 5 -18.34 0.32 4.48
C GLY A 5 -17.20 0.57 5.48
N ILE A 6 -15.96 0.28 5.09
CA ILE A 6 -14.77 0.50 5.92
C ILE A 6 -14.53 2.01 6.04
N PRO A 7 -14.46 2.57 7.27
CA PRO A 7 -14.30 4.00 7.47
C PRO A 7 -12.93 4.49 7.01
N SER A 8 -12.81 5.79 6.74
CA SER A 8 -11.49 6.43 6.62
C SER A 8 -10.83 6.61 7.99
N LEU A 9 -9.51 6.85 8.03
CA LEU A 9 -8.79 7.11 9.28
C LEU A 9 -9.39 8.28 10.11
N GLY A 10 -10.00 9.26 9.44
CA GLY A 10 -10.63 10.43 10.06
C GLY A 10 -12.12 10.25 10.42
N GLN A 11 -12.72 9.10 10.10
CA GLN A 11 -14.13 8.85 10.33
C GLN A 11 -14.38 8.16 11.67
N LEU A 12 -15.34 8.69 12.44
CA LEU A 12 -15.71 8.17 13.76
C LEU A 12 -16.70 6.99 13.72
N SER A 13 -17.13 6.56 12.53
CA SER A 13 -18.20 5.58 12.37
C SER A 13 -18.11 4.86 11.02
N PHE A 14 -18.46 3.57 11.00
CA PHE A 14 -18.58 2.76 9.79
C PHE A 14 -19.71 3.22 8.86
N GLY A 15 -19.62 2.85 7.57
CA GLY A 15 -20.69 3.08 6.59
C GLY A 15 -20.87 4.54 6.15
N LYS A 16 -19.97 5.45 6.57
CA LYS A 16 -19.94 6.81 6.04
C LYS A 16 -19.41 6.79 4.58
N PRO A 17 -19.95 7.62 3.68
CA PRO A 17 -19.39 7.77 2.35
C PRO A 17 -17.92 8.18 2.43
N ILE A 18 -17.08 7.57 1.60
CA ILE A 18 -15.66 7.89 1.45
C ILE A 18 -15.43 8.60 0.11
N ASN A 19 -14.50 9.56 0.08
CA ASN A 19 -14.11 10.32 -1.10
C ASN A 19 -12.58 10.25 -1.34
N ASP A 20 -12.09 10.80 -2.45
CA ASP A 20 -10.69 10.67 -2.87
C ASP A 20 -9.67 11.25 -1.86
N ASP A 21 -10.09 12.16 -0.98
CA ASP A 21 -9.25 12.75 0.06
C ASP A 21 -9.28 11.95 1.37
N ASP A 22 -10.14 10.92 1.48
CA ASP A 22 -10.21 10.05 2.65
C ASP A 22 -9.05 9.04 2.66
N CYS A 23 -8.32 8.99 3.77
CA CYS A 23 -7.22 8.04 3.92
C CYS A 23 -7.74 6.65 4.28
N ALA A 24 -7.38 5.66 3.48
CA ALA A 24 -7.68 4.28 3.77
C ALA A 24 -6.94 3.84 5.05
N PRO A 25 -7.61 3.39 6.12
CA PRO A 25 -6.92 2.89 7.30
C PRO A 25 -6.45 1.44 7.12
N ASN A 26 -6.64 0.84 5.94
CA ASN A 26 -6.38 -0.58 5.72
C ASN A 26 -4.88 -0.84 5.45
N LEU A 27 -4.10 -0.91 6.53
CA LEU A 27 -2.77 -1.47 6.46
C LEU A 27 -2.89 -2.99 6.33
N THR A 28 -2.48 -3.53 5.17
CA THR A 28 -2.50 -4.98 4.95
C THR A 28 -1.10 -5.53 5.09
N PHE A 29 -0.94 -6.59 5.90
CA PHE A 29 0.30 -7.35 6.00
C PHE A 29 0.11 -8.72 5.35
N THR A 30 1.08 -9.13 4.55
CA THR A 30 1.10 -10.45 3.92
C THR A 30 2.42 -11.15 4.21
N THR A 31 2.37 -12.47 4.34
CA THR A 31 3.54 -13.32 4.58
C THR A 31 3.40 -14.63 3.81
N ASN A 32 4.32 -15.57 4.00
CA ASN A 32 4.31 -16.89 3.35
C ASN A 32 4.41 -16.81 1.82
N ARG A 33 5.29 -15.94 1.32
CA ARG A 33 5.53 -15.78 -0.12
C ARG A 33 4.25 -15.52 -0.91
N PHE A 34 3.37 -14.69 -0.35
CA PHE A 34 2.08 -14.29 -0.92
C PHE A 34 2.21 -14.02 -2.43
N PHE A 35 1.36 -14.67 -3.21
CA PHE A 35 1.31 -14.50 -4.66
C PHE A 35 0.08 -13.67 -5.03
N ASN A 36 0.28 -12.73 -5.95
CA ASN A 36 -0.82 -12.03 -6.60
C ASN A 36 -0.64 -12.10 -8.11
N SER A 37 -1.68 -12.49 -8.83
CA SER A 37 -1.63 -12.61 -10.28
C SER A 37 -1.47 -11.23 -10.94
N PRO A 38 -0.98 -11.12 -12.17
CA PRO A 38 -0.86 -9.82 -12.85
C PRO A 38 -2.19 -9.09 -13.05
N HIS A 39 -2.40 -7.98 -12.35
CA HIS A 39 -3.65 -7.20 -12.29
C HIS A 39 -3.39 -5.69 -12.19
N CYS A 40 -4.46 -4.91 -12.28
CA CYS A 40 -4.51 -3.49 -11.88
C CYS A 40 -5.63 -3.34 -10.85
N ASP A 41 -5.48 -2.42 -9.90
CA ASP A 41 -6.45 -2.20 -8.83
C ASP A 41 -7.56 -1.23 -9.29
N THR A 42 -8.33 -1.61 -10.30
CA THR A 42 -9.32 -0.71 -10.92
C THR A 42 -10.43 -0.28 -9.95
N ASP A 43 -10.71 -1.12 -8.96
CA ASP A 43 -11.77 -0.93 -7.96
C ASP A 43 -11.31 -0.10 -6.74
N ASP A 44 -10.01 0.20 -6.65
CA ASP A 44 -9.48 1.05 -5.60
C ASP A 44 -9.93 2.51 -5.77
N LEU A 45 -10.15 3.16 -4.63
CA LEU A 45 -10.54 4.56 -4.58
C LEU A 45 -9.36 5.45 -4.96
N SER A 46 -8.18 5.13 -4.44
CA SER A 46 -6.95 5.91 -4.66
C SER A 46 -6.28 5.56 -6.00
N GLU A 47 -5.71 6.56 -6.66
CA GLU A 47 -4.91 6.38 -7.89
C GLU A 47 -3.55 5.72 -7.59
N PHE A 48 -3.01 5.97 -6.40
CA PHE A 48 -1.70 5.51 -5.99
C PHE A 48 -1.79 4.50 -4.84
N ALA A 49 -0.88 3.53 -4.85
CA ALA A 49 -0.64 2.62 -3.76
C ALA A 49 0.80 2.75 -3.26
N PHE A 50 0.98 2.50 -1.97
CA PHE A 50 2.27 2.28 -1.34
C PHE A 50 2.42 0.79 -1.04
N GLY A 51 3.62 0.28 -1.25
CA GLY A 51 4.00 -1.09 -0.95
C GLY A 51 5.42 -1.14 -0.37
N MET A 52 5.60 -2.01 0.61
CA MET A 52 6.88 -2.29 1.23
C MET A 52 7.05 -3.80 1.36
N PHE A 53 8.23 -4.30 0.99
CA PHE A 53 8.58 -5.70 1.08
C PHE A 53 9.88 -5.87 1.85
N ILE A 54 9.85 -6.68 2.89
CA ILE A 54 10.98 -6.92 3.78
C ILE A 54 11.29 -8.43 3.78
N PRO A 55 12.51 -8.85 3.43
CA PRO A 55 12.94 -10.22 3.59
C PRO A 55 13.12 -10.52 5.09
N VAL A 56 12.59 -11.65 5.52
CA VAL A 56 12.64 -12.08 6.92
C VAL A 56 13.06 -13.54 7.01
N ASN A 57 13.71 -13.90 8.11
CA ASN A 57 14.00 -15.30 8.40
C ASN A 57 12.69 -16.04 8.71
N ARG A 58 12.51 -17.25 8.16
CA ARG A 58 11.26 -18.02 8.34
C ARG A 58 11.08 -18.60 9.72
N THR A 59 12.18 -18.85 10.43
CA THR A 59 12.17 -19.50 11.73
C THR A 59 11.93 -18.50 12.84
N ASP A 60 12.63 -17.36 12.82
CA ASP A 60 12.60 -16.39 13.92
C ASP A 60 12.08 -14.98 13.54
N TRP A 61 11.70 -14.77 12.27
CA TRP A 61 11.20 -13.49 11.74
C TRP A 61 12.19 -12.32 11.86
N SER A 62 13.47 -12.60 12.06
CA SER A 62 14.51 -11.57 12.02
C SER A 62 14.57 -10.93 10.63
N ILE A 63 14.72 -9.60 10.60
CA ILE A 63 14.78 -8.81 9.37
C ILE A 63 16.17 -8.99 8.74
N HIS A 64 16.19 -9.32 7.46
CA HIS A 64 17.42 -9.37 6.66
C HIS A 64 17.67 -8.04 5.94
N ASP A 65 18.91 -7.86 5.48
CA ASP A 65 19.29 -6.69 4.70
C ASP A 65 18.52 -6.62 3.38
N GLY A 66 18.10 -5.38 3.04
CA GLY A 66 17.43 -5.05 1.79
C GLY A 66 15.91 -5.04 1.91
N PHE A 67 15.31 -3.87 2.02
CA PHE A 67 13.86 -3.69 1.89
C PHE A 67 13.55 -2.95 0.60
N VAL A 68 12.42 -3.29 -0.02
CA VAL A 68 11.90 -2.57 -1.19
C VAL A 68 10.73 -1.71 -0.74
N LYS A 69 10.69 -0.45 -1.18
CA LYS A 69 9.56 0.47 -1.02
C LYS A 69 9.19 1.00 -2.39
N LEU A 70 7.90 1.01 -2.71
CA LEU A 70 7.40 1.49 -3.99
C LEU A 70 6.13 2.32 -3.76
N VAL A 71 6.05 3.42 -4.51
CA VAL A 71 4.79 4.11 -4.77
C VAL A 71 4.52 3.98 -6.26
N TRP A 72 3.34 3.53 -6.64
CA TRP A 72 2.97 3.37 -8.05
C TRP A 72 1.50 3.71 -8.27
N ARG A 73 1.16 3.96 -9.54
CA ARG A 73 -0.22 4.14 -9.98
C ARG A 73 -0.90 2.78 -10.14
N SER A 74 -1.47 2.24 -9.07
CA SER A 74 -2.00 0.87 -9.04
C SER A 74 -3.13 0.62 -10.03
N LYS A 75 -3.86 1.67 -10.41
CA LYS A 75 -4.94 1.61 -11.41
C LYS A 75 -4.44 1.51 -12.85
N GLU A 76 -3.24 2.03 -13.14
CA GLU A 76 -2.69 2.11 -14.50
C GLU A 76 -1.57 1.09 -14.74
N VAL A 77 -0.74 0.85 -13.73
CA VAL A 77 0.42 -0.03 -13.84
C VAL A 77 0.02 -1.45 -13.45
N ARG A 78 0.03 -2.34 -14.45
CA ARG A 78 -0.17 -3.77 -14.22
C ARG A 78 0.96 -4.33 -13.36
N HIS A 79 0.61 -4.96 -12.26
CA HIS A 79 1.57 -5.43 -11.26
C HIS A 79 1.18 -6.81 -10.70
N CYS A 80 2.15 -7.47 -10.07
CA CYS A 80 2.00 -8.79 -9.46
C CYS A 80 3.03 -8.99 -8.34
N THR A 81 2.79 -9.96 -7.46
CA THR A 81 3.83 -10.50 -6.58
C THR A 81 4.21 -11.87 -7.10
N LEU A 82 5.46 -12.04 -7.52
CA LEU A 82 5.96 -13.31 -8.05
C LEU A 82 6.25 -14.30 -6.93
N TYR A 83 6.17 -15.59 -7.22
CA TYR A 83 6.62 -16.62 -6.29
C TYR A 83 8.11 -16.38 -5.96
N SER A 84 8.43 -16.37 -4.67
CA SER A 84 9.83 -16.43 -4.24
C SER A 84 10.38 -17.83 -4.54
N THR A 85 11.33 -17.91 -5.46
CA THR A 85 11.89 -19.18 -5.96
C THR A 85 13.18 -19.63 -5.26
N ASN A 86 13.76 -18.81 -4.38
CA ASN A 86 15.22 -18.86 -4.20
C ASN A 86 15.74 -19.26 -2.83
N ASP A 87 14.94 -19.34 -1.76
CA ASP A 87 15.48 -19.68 -0.44
C ASP A 87 14.44 -20.34 0.48
N GLU A 88 14.79 -21.51 1.04
CA GLU A 88 13.95 -22.21 2.02
C GLU A 88 13.95 -21.54 3.39
N MET A 89 14.96 -20.71 3.70
CA MET A 89 15.13 -20.03 4.99
C MET A 89 14.59 -18.60 4.99
N LEU A 90 14.32 -17.99 3.83
CA LEU A 90 13.79 -16.64 3.72
C LEU A 90 12.30 -16.61 3.38
N ASP A 91 11.56 -15.73 4.05
CA ASP A 91 10.21 -15.29 3.69
C ASP A 91 10.22 -13.81 3.32
N GLN A 92 9.04 -13.31 2.95
CA GLN A 92 8.80 -11.91 2.73
C GLN A 92 7.62 -11.44 3.58
N LEU A 93 7.83 -10.38 4.34
CA LEU A 93 6.75 -9.56 4.91
C LEU A 93 6.40 -8.47 3.89
N GLY A 94 5.20 -8.55 3.34
CA GLY A 94 4.61 -7.50 2.50
C GLY A 94 3.74 -6.58 3.35
N MET A 95 3.78 -5.28 3.06
CA MET A 95 2.90 -4.27 3.64
C MET A 95 2.41 -3.34 2.53
N SER A 96 1.10 -3.09 2.44
CA SER A 96 0.56 -2.14 1.48
C SER A 96 -0.58 -1.28 2.03
N LEU A 97 -0.76 -0.09 1.44
CA LEU A 97 -1.90 0.79 1.66
C LEU A 97 -2.22 1.64 0.42
N GLN A 98 -3.47 2.06 0.30
CA GLN A 98 -3.89 3.08 -0.67
C GLN A 98 -3.45 4.49 -0.21
N ILE A 99 -2.90 5.28 -1.13
CA ILE A 99 -2.49 6.67 -0.86
C ILE A 99 -3.59 7.63 -1.32
N ASN A 100 -4.26 8.28 -0.37
CA ASN A 100 -5.29 9.26 -0.70
C ASN A 100 -4.73 10.49 -1.45
N LYS A 101 -5.62 11.18 -2.15
CA LYS A 101 -5.30 12.35 -2.97
C LYS A 101 -4.66 13.48 -2.15
N LYS A 102 -5.09 13.63 -0.90
CA LYS A 102 -4.51 14.61 0.03
C LYS A 102 -3.03 14.32 0.33
N THR A 103 -2.66 13.07 0.62
CA THR A 103 -1.27 12.68 0.86
C THR A 103 -0.43 12.84 -0.41
N ALA A 104 -0.96 12.44 -1.56
CA ALA A 104 -0.28 12.62 -2.84
C ALA A 104 -0.04 14.11 -3.18
N SER A 105 -1.02 14.96 -2.91
CA SER A 105 -0.92 16.41 -3.13
C SER A 105 0.04 17.07 -2.14
N ALA A 106 -0.06 16.74 -0.84
CA ALA A 106 0.88 17.23 0.16
C ALA A 106 2.34 16.85 -0.16
N SER A 107 2.58 15.63 -0.66
CA SER A 107 3.92 15.19 -1.10
C SER A 107 4.45 16.04 -2.26
N ARG A 108 3.63 16.23 -3.32
CA ARG A 108 3.96 17.11 -4.45
C ARG A 108 4.20 18.55 -4.01
N ASP A 109 3.37 19.07 -3.13
CA ASP A 109 3.40 20.46 -2.68
C ASP A 109 4.57 20.73 -1.71
N THR A 110 4.99 19.71 -0.94
CA THR A 110 6.23 19.76 -0.15
C THR A 110 7.44 19.85 -1.07
N HIS A 111 7.47 19.05 -2.15
CA HIS A 111 8.56 19.09 -3.13
C HIS A 111 8.59 20.41 -3.90
N SER A 112 7.44 20.94 -4.30
CA SER A 112 7.35 22.20 -5.06
C SER A 112 7.46 23.46 -4.19
N GLY A 113 7.41 23.32 -2.87
CA GLY A 113 7.27 24.44 -1.93
C GLY A 113 5.85 25.05 -1.91
N GLY A 114 4.92 24.53 -2.69
CA GLY A 114 3.51 24.95 -2.71
C GLY A 114 2.82 24.82 -1.34
N ILE A 115 3.31 23.93 -0.48
CA ILE A 115 2.77 23.72 0.88
C ILE A 115 2.88 24.97 1.78
N PHE A 116 3.75 25.93 1.44
CA PHE A 116 3.95 27.17 2.20
C PHE A 116 3.10 28.35 1.69
N ASN A 117 2.37 28.19 0.58
CA ASN A 117 1.63 29.26 -0.07
C ASN A 117 0.15 29.32 0.37
N CYS A 118 -0.12 29.01 1.64
CA CYS A 118 -1.47 29.05 2.23
C CYS A 118 -2.00 30.47 2.41
#